data_AF-A0A662B2T0-F1
#
_entry.id   AF-A0A662B2T0-F1
#
_cell.length_a   1.000
_cell.length_b   1.000
_cell.length_c   1.000
_cell.angle_alpha   90.00
_cell.angle_beta   90.00
_cell.angle_gamma   90.00
#
_symmetry.space_group_name_H-M   'P 1'
#
loop_
_entity.id
_entity.type
_entity.pdbx_description
1 polymer ?
#
loop_
_entity_poly.entity_id
_entity_poly.type
_entity_poly.pdbx_seq_one_letter_code
_entity_poly.pdbx_strand_id
1 'polypeptide(L)'
;PNTLLNKLSNTASDTVNSAHHQGIDHLGNGLRISAYAYDSLPEAIEWAERNNNGFLMATQWHPERLDPDHPLSKNLAVAFLHEAETYHQNH
;
A
#
# COMPACT_ATOMS: atom_id res chain seq x y z
N PRO A 1 -1.77 -7.67 -10.57
CA PRO A 1 -0.45 -7.97 -11.21
C PRO A 1 0.33 -6.80 -11.83
N ASN A 2 -0.15 -5.54 -11.77
CA ASN A 2 0.60 -4.36 -12.25
C ASN A 2 0.59 -3.17 -11.27
N THR A 3 0.33 -3.43 -9.99
CA THR A 3 0.32 -2.40 -8.93
C THR A 3 1.70 -2.26 -8.30
N LEU A 4 2.01 -1.10 -7.74
CA LEU A 4 3.20 -0.91 -6.91
C LEU A 4 3.18 -1.89 -5.74
N LEU A 5 2.03 -2.07 -5.09
CA LEU A 5 1.87 -3.05 -4.01
C LEU A 5 2.33 -4.46 -4.41
N ASN A 6 1.84 -4.97 -5.55
CA ASN A 6 2.21 -6.31 -6.04
C ASN A 6 3.71 -6.40 -6.39
N LYS A 7 4.31 -5.31 -6.91
CA LYS A 7 5.76 -5.26 -7.17
C LYS A 7 6.58 -5.29 -5.87
N LEU A 8 6.12 -4.59 -4.82
CA LEU A 8 6.81 -4.55 -3.53
C LEU A 8 6.66 -5.85 -2.75
N SER A 9 5.46 -6.43 -2.71
CA SER A 9 5.17 -7.62 -1.92
C SER A 9 5.46 -8.93 -2.63
N ASN A 10 5.62 -8.90 -3.96
CA ASN A 10 5.74 -10.06 -4.84
C ASN A 10 4.63 -11.11 -4.62
N THR A 11 3.45 -10.68 -4.18
CA THR A 11 2.35 -11.54 -3.75
C THR A 11 1.05 -11.12 -4.43
N ALA A 12 0.26 -12.09 -4.89
CA ALA A 12 -1.04 -11.83 -5.52
C ALA A 12 -2.20 -11.74 -4.50
N SER A 13 -2.09 -12.44 -3.37
CA SER A 13 -3.06 -12.46 -2.28
C SER A 13 -2.38 -12.92 -0.99
N ASP A 14 -2.74 -12.35 0.15
CA ASP A 14 -2.26 -12.79 1.47
C ASP A 14 -3.29 -12.43 2.55
N THR A 15 -3.06 -12.90 3.78
CA THR A 15 -3.90 -12.59 4.94
C THR A 15 -3.33 -11.40 5.72
N VAL A 16 -4.19 -10.45 6.06
CA VAL A 16 -3.84 -9.29 6.88
C VAL A 16 -4.81 -9.15 8.04
N ASN A 17 -4.45 -8.36 9.05
CA ASN A 17 -5.37 -8.04 10.13
C ASN A 17 -6.44 -7.05 9.65
N SER A 18 -7.67 -7.18 10.15
CA SER A 18 -8.76 -6.22 9.93
C SER A 18 -9.28 -5.71 11.27
N ALA A 19 -9.31 -4.39 11.43
CA ALA A 19 -9.71 -3.72 12.67
C ALA A 19 -10.25 -2.30 12.40
N HIS A 20 -11.23 -2.18 11.52
CA HIS A 20 -11.84 -0.90 11.13
C HIS A 20 -13.35 -1.07 10.91
N HIS A 21 -14.13 -0.05 11.27
CA HIS A 21 -15.58 -0.02 11.04
C HIS A 21 -15.96 0.78 9.79
N GLN A 22 -14.97 1.39 9.14
CA GLN A 22 -15.14 2.22 7.95
C GLN A 22 -14.20 1.72 6.86
N GLY A 23 -14.49 2.09 5.61
CA GLY A 23 -13.66 1.80 4.46
C GLY A 23 -13.99 2.74 3.31
N ILE A 24 -13.29 2.58 2.19
CA ILE A 24 -13.40 3.47 1.04
C ILE A 24 -14.70 3.18 0.27
N ASP A 25 -15.60 4.14 0.24
CA ASP A 25 -16.83 4.12 -0.59
C ASP A 25 -16.60 4.80 -1.96
N HIS A 26 -15.90 5.93 -1.96
CA HIS A 26 -15.56 6.67 -3.17
C HIS A 26 -14.06 6.98 -3.21
N LEU A 27 -13.41 6.53 -4.29
CA LEU A 27 -11.98 6.76 -4.51
C LEU A 27 -11.72 8.16 -5.07
N GLY A 28 -10.70 8.84 -4.54
CA GLY A 28 -10.26 10.13 -5.05
C GLY A 28 -9.65 10.06 -6.46
N ASN A 29 -9.69 11.19 -7.18
CA ASN A 29 -9.14 11.30 -8.53
C ASN A 29 -7.62 11.04 -8.54
N GLY A 30 -7.15 10.33 -9.58
CA GLY A 30 -5.72 10.03 -9.76
C GLY A 30 -5.20 8.87 -8.90
N LEU A 31 -6.05 8.25 -8.09
CA LEU A 31 -5.72 7.07 -7.29
C LEU A 31 -6.22 5.80 -7.99
N ARG A 32 -5.64 4.66 -7.64
CA ARG A 32 -6.16 3.34 -7.96
C ARG A 32 -6.19 2.46 -6.72
N ILE A 33 -7.12 1.53 -6.70
CA ILE A 33 -7.17 0.47 -5.68
C ILE A 33 -6.16 -0.61 -6.08
N SER A 34 -5.27 -0.97 -5.16
CA SER A 34 -4.21 -1.95 -5.37
C SER A 34 -4.43 -3.28 -4.67
N ALA A 35 -5.36 -3.34 -3.70
CA ALA A 35 -5.83 -4.57 -3.07
C ALA A 35 -7.32 -4.47 -2.68
N TYR A 36 -7.99 -5.62 -2.69
CA TYR A 36 -9.36 -5.79 -2.21
C TYR A 36 -9.41 -6.92 -1.20
N ALA A 37 -10.27 -6.78 -0.19
CA ALA A 37 -10.70 -7.89 0.66
C ALA A 37 -11.65 -8.83 -0.11
N TYR A 38 -11.95 -9.99 0.48
CA TYR A 38 -12.82 -11.01 -0.14
C TYR A 38 -14.25 -10.51 -0.39
N ASP A 39 -14.74 -9.58 0.44
CA ASP A 39 -16.03 -8.91 0.29
C ASP A 39 -16.00 -7.71 -0.68
N SER A 40 -14.89 -7.55 -1.42
CA SER A 40 -14.64 -6.46 -2.36
C SER A 40 -14.39 -5.10 -1.72
N LEU A 41 -14.18 -5.01 -0.40
CA LEU A 41 -13.76 -3.76 0.23
C LEU A 41 -12.34 -3.37 -0.22
N PRO A 42 -12.09 -2.11 -0.63
CA PRO A 42 -10.73 -1.66 -0.95
C PRO A 42 -9.84 -1.66 0.29
N GLU A 43 -8.70 -2.36 0.21
CA GLU A 43 -7.76 -2.54 1.32
C GLU A 43 -6.43 -1.80 1.12
N ALA A 44 -6.10 -1.44 -0.11
CA ALA A 44 -4.94 -0.58 -0.38
C ALA A 44 -5.17 0.31 -1.60
N ILE A 45 -4.55 1.48 -1.56
CA ILE A 45 -4.56 2.46 -2.65
C ILE A 45 -3.16 3.03 -2.88
N GLU A 46 -2.93 3.43 -4.12
CA GLU A 46 -1.70 4.02 -4.60
C GLU A 46 -2.01 5.01 -5.75
N TRP A 47 -1.02 5.78 -6.20
CA TRP A 47 -1.20 6.61 -7.40
C TRP A 47 -1.52 5.73 -8.61
N ALA A 48 -2.52 6.13 -9.39
CA ALA A 48 -2.78 5.49 -10.67
C ALA A 48 -1.58 5.68 -11.62
N GLU A 49 -1.10 6.92 -11.69
CA GLU A 49 0.14 7.29 -12.38
C GLU A 49 0.94 8.18 -11.44
N ARG A 50 2.15 7.77 -11.05
CA ARG A 50 2.96 8.49 -10.05
C ARG A 50 3.45 9.84 -10.57
N ASN A 51 3.91 9.92 -11.83
CA ASN A 51 4.48 11.13 -12.42
C ASN A 51 5.47 11.84 -11.47
N ASN A 52 5.27 13.14 -11.22
CA ASN A 52 6.09 13.95 -10.31
C ASN A 52 5.58 13.92 -8.85
N ASN A 53 4.60 13.06 -8.52
CA ASN A 53 4.11 12.95 -7.15
C ASN A 53 5.10 12.15 -6.29
N GLY A 54 5.12 12.50 -5.00
CA GLY A 54 5.82 11.73 -3.99
C GLY A 54 5.27 10.30 -3.85
N PHE A 55 6.02 9.46 -3.16
CA PHE A 55 5.60 8.09 -2.87
C PHE A 55 4.27 8.07 -2.10
N LEU A 56 3.35 7.19 -2.53
CA LEU A 56 2.08 6.94 -1.86
C LEU A 56 1.76 5.46 -1.89
N MET A 57 1.64 4.88 -0.70
CA MET A 57 1.10 3.55 -0.46
C MET A 57 0.26 3.65 0.81
N ALA A 58 -1.05 3.52 0.69
CA ALA A 58 -1.96 3.55 1.84
C ALA A 58 -2.68 2.21 1.94
N THR A 59 -2.73 1.68 3.17
CA THR A 59 -3.33 0.39 3.50
C THR A 59 -4.41 0.58 4.54
N GLN A 60 -5.45 -0.24 4.49
CA GLN A 60 -6.52 -0.23 5.48
C GLN A 60 -6.22 -1.18 6.64
N TRP A 61 -5.51 -2.28 6.39
CA TRP A 61 -4.86 -3.07 7.44
C TRP A 61 -3.76 -2.28 8.16
N HIS A 62 -3.23 -2.88 9.23
CA HIS A 62 -2.15 -2.31 10.02
C HIS A 62 -0.85 -3.08 9.78
N PRO A 63 0.02 -2.64 8.84
CA PRO A 63 1.27 -3.33 8.55
C PRO A 63 2.12 -3.55 9.81
N GLU A 64 2.09 -2.61 10.75
CA GLU A 64 2.84 -2.64 12.01
C GLU A 64 2.37 -3.72 13.00
N ARG A 65 1.20 -4.34 12.76
CA ARG A 65 0.62 -5.40 13.60
C ARG A 65 0.75 -6.80 12.99
N LEU A 66 1.33 -6.91 11.80
CA LEU A 66 1.65 -8.20 11.18
C LEU A 66 3.00 -8.72 11.70
N ASP A 67 3.33 -9.96 11.31
CA ASP A 67 4.68 -10.49 11.52
C ASP A 67 5.72 -9.54 10.89
N PRO A 68 6.82 -9.18 11.57
CA PRO A 68 7.83 -8.27 11.03
C PRO A 68 8.47 -8.72 9.71
N ASP A 69 8.45 -10.02 9.40
CA ASP A 69 8.93 -10.57 8.13
C ASP A 69 7.81 -10.76 7.09
N HIS A 70 6.56 -10.40 7.43
CA HIS A 70 5.44 -10.46 6.49
C HIS A 70 5.67 -9.51 5.30
N PRO A 71 5.51 -9.96 4.04
CA PRO A 71 5.81 -9.14 2.86
C PRO A 71 4.92 -7.89 2.75
N LEU A 72 3.66 -7.97 3.17
CA LEU A 72 2.73 -6.82 3.27
C LEU A 72 2.99 -5.90 4.48
N SER A 73 4.06 -6.15 5.24
CA SER A 73 4.57 -5.28 6.30
C SER A 73 5.97 -4.80 5.97
N LYS A 74 6.94 -5.71 6.01
CA LYS A 74 8.37 -5.44 5.84
C LYS A 74 8.67 -4.68 4.55
N ASN A 75 8.16 -5.17 3.42
CA ASN A 75 8.53 -4.60 2.13
C ASN A 75 7.93 -3.21 1.94
N LEU A 76 6.74 -2.95 2.51
CA LEU A 76 6.12 -1.63 2.49
C LEU A 76 6.91 -0.64 3.35
N ALA A 77 7.33 -1.06 4.55
CA ALA A 77 8.17 -0.25 5.43
C ALA A 77 9.53 0.07 4.78
N VAL A 78 10.20 -0.94 4.19
CA VAL A 78 11.47 -0.75 3.47
C VAL A 78 11.31 0.21 2.30
N ALA A 79 10.24 0.07 1.50
CA ALA A 79 9.97 0.97 0.39
C ALA A 79 9.73 2.41 0.86
N PHE A 80 8.95 2.60 1.93
CA PHE A 80 8.71 3.92 2.50
C PHE A 80 10.00 4.58 2.99
N LEU A 81 10.85 3.84 3.71
CA LEU A 81 12.14 4.35 4.20
C LEU A 81 13.06 4.76 3.04
N HIS A 82 13.18 3.91 2.02
CA HIS A 82 13.99 4.21 0.83
C HIS A 82 13.52 5.48 0.11
N GLU A 83 12.21 5.66 -0.02
CA GLU A 83 11.61 6.83 -0.69
C GLU A 83 11.78 8.11 0.15
N ALA A 84 11.69 8.00 1.48
CA ALA A 84 11.96 9.11 2.39
C ALA A 84 13.44 9.55 2.34
N GLU A 85 14.38 8.60 2.37
CA GLU A 85 15.82 8.86 2.22
C GLU A 85 16.12 9.52 0.87
N THR A 86 15.55 8.99 -0.21
CA THR A 86 15.72 9.54 -1.56
C THR A 86 15.15 10.95 -1.66
N TYR A 87 13.97 11.21 -1.08
CA TYR A 87 13.39 12.55 -1.07
C TYR A 87 14.29 13.54 -0.32
N HIS A 88 14.83 13.14 0.84
CA HIS A 88 15.73 13.95 1.65
C HIS A 88 17.07 14.26 0.96
N GLN A 89 17.62 13.33 0.17
CA GLN A 89 18.87 13.58 -0.56
C GLN A 89 18.71 14.55 -1.74
N ASN A 90 17.49 14.69 -2.27
CA ASN A 90 17.19 15.49 -3.45
C ASN A 90 16.60 16.88 -3.13
N HIS A 91 16.39 17.21 -1.85
CA HIS A 91 15.86 18.50 -1.37
C HIS A 91 16.64 19.00 -0.16
#